data_AF-A0A2G9TAS2-F1
#
_entry.id   AF-A0A2G9TAS2-F1
#
_cell.length_a   1.000
_cell.length_b   1.000
_cell.length_c   1.000
_cell.angle_alpha   90.00
_cell.angle_beta   90.00
_cell.angle_gamma   90.00
#
_symmetry.space_group_name_H-M   'P 1'
#
loop_
_entity.id
_entity.type
_entity.pdbx_description
1 polymer ?
#
loop_
_entity_poly.entity_id
_entity_poly.type
_entity_poly.pdbx_seq_one_letter_code
_entity_poly.pdbx_strand_id
1 'polypeptide(L)'
;MDIPLDANVLVLRIQTDDIEQAAKGSLESCRIQVRRRPLPNPRNPRLLDRYRQLLLDSEVHHTVLDATIRSTREHWVSKAKLVYQMSRQKEIIPSMHVSNVFNVVRGCSEQDRDVLTFWQEGLSKVYKESVIATIHQLPH
;
A
#
# COMPACT_ATOMS: atom_id res chain seq x y z
N MET A 1 -17.53 -8.72 21.06
CA MET A 1 -17.12 -7.32 20.84
C MET A 1 -17.95 -6.81 19.67
N ASP A 2 -18.73 -5.75 19.89
CA ASP A 2 -19.58 -5.19 18.85
C ASP A 2 -18.80 -4.15 18.04
N ILE A 3 -18.81 -4.31 16.72
CA ILE A 3 -18.12 -3.40 15.79
C ILE A 3 -19.16 -2.43 15.23
N PRO A 4 -18.95 -1.11 15.34
CA PRO A 4 -19.89 -0.10 14.83
C PRO A 4 -20.27 -0.34 13.36
N LEU A 5 -21.52 -0.02 12.99
CA LEU A 5 -22.04 -0.34 11.67
C LEU A 5 -21.42 0.50 10.55
N ASP A 6 -20.99 1.70 10.89
CA ASP A 6 -20.40 2.73 10.04
C ASP A 6 -18.86 2.61 9.88
N ALA A 7 -18.22 1.74 10.65
CA ALA A 7 -16.77 1.56 10.59
C ALA A 7 -16.32 0.82 9.31
N ASN A 8 -15.33 1.40 8.61
CA ASN A 8 -14.59 0.74 7.54
C ASN A 8 -13.60 -0.26 8.13
N VAL A 9 -13.89 -1.55 8.01
CA VAL A 9 -13.13 -2.62 8.70
C VAL A 9 -12.96 -3.87 7.83
N LEU A 10 -11.85 -4.55 8.03
CA LEU A 10 -11.63 -5.95 7.64
C LEU A 10 -11.63 -6.78 8.92
N VAL A 11 -12.56 -7.73 9.04
CA VAL A 11 -12.73 -8.60 10.20
C VAL A 11 -12.32 -10.01 9.82
N LEU A 12 -11.29 -10.52 10.49
CA LEU A 12 -10.87 -11.91 10.45
C LEU A 12 -11.43 -12.61 11.68
N ARG A 13 -12.36 -13.55 11.50
CA ARG A 13 -12.89 -14.39 12.57
C ARG A 13 -12.30 -15.80 12.44
N ILE A 14 -11.62 -16.24 13.47
CA ILE A 14 -11.03 -17.58 13.56
C ILE A 14 -11.81 -18.35 14.63
N GLN A 15 -12.30 -19.53 14.28
CA GLN A 15 -12.99 -20.44 15.18
C GLN A 15 -12.27 -21.78 15.13
N THR A 16 -12.09 -22.45 16.26
CA THR A 16 -11.52 -23.80 16.31
C THR A 16 -12.39 -24.66 17.20
N ASP A 17 -12.63 -25.89 16.76
CA ASP A 17 -13.35 -26.90 17.54
C ASP A 17 -12.39 -27.78 18.35
N ASP A 18 -11.07 -27.70 18.05
CA ASP A 18 -10.00 -28.48 18.68
C ASP A 18 -8.86 -27.56 19.12
N ILE A 19 -8.93 -27.14 20.38
CA ILE A 19 -7.98 -26.23 21.04
C ILE A 19 -6.58 -26.86 21.13
N GLU A 20 -6.47 -28.19 21.23
CA GLU A 20 -5.19 -28.88 21.36
C GLU A 20 -4.41 -28.91 20.03
N GLN A 21 -5.10 -29.10 18.91
CA GLN A 21 -4.48 -28.98 17.58
C GLN A 21 -4.10 -27.53 17.23
N ALA A 22 -4.94 -26.57 17.60
CA ALA A 22 -4.64 -25.16 17.41
C ALA A 22 -3.39 -24.74 18.20
N ALA A 23 -3.19 -25.29 19.39
CA ALA A 23 -1.99 -25.05 20.22
C ALA A 23 -0.69 -25.58 19.58
N LYS A 24 -0.77 -26.56 18.66
CA LYS A 24 0.37 -27.08 17.90
C LYS A 24 0.72 -26.25 16.67
N GLY A 25 0.03 -25.12 16.45
CA GLY A 25 0.28 -24.20 15.33
C GLY A 25 -0.32 -24.63 14.00
N SER A 26 -1.13 -25.71 13.98
CA SER A 26 -1.89 -26.09 12.79
C SER A 26 -3.12 -25.19 12.62
N LEU A 27 -3.40 -24.79 11.39
CA LEU A 27 -4.63 -24.08 11.01
C LEU A 27 -5.69 -25.02 10.44
N GLU A 28 -5.44 -26.32 10.36
CA GLU A 28 -6.34 -27.30 9.72
C GLU A 28 -7.66 -27.45 10.49
N SER A 29 -7.63 -27.36 11.83
CA SER A 29 -8.82 -27.37 12.69
C SER A 29 -9.48 -26.00 12.84
N CYS A 30 -8.98 -24.97 12.13
CA CYS A 30 -9.47 -23.60 12.24
C CYS A 30 -10.41 -23.25 11.06
N ARG A 31 -11.61 -22.80 11.39
CA ARG A 31 -12.51 -22.12 10.44
C ARG A 31 -12.20 -20.64 10.40
N ILE A 32 -11.66 -20.18 9.26
CA ILE A 32 -11.33 -18.77 9.01
C ILE A 32 -12.46 -18.12 8.20
N GLN A 33 -13.08 -17.08 8.73
CA GLN A 33 -14.07 -16.26 8.05
C GLN A 33 -13.55 -14.83 7.88
N VAL A 34 -13.60 -14.33 6.64
CA VAL A 34 -13.22 -12.96 6.30
C VAL A 34 -14.48 -12.17 5.98
N ARG A 35 -14.70 -11.06 6.70
CA ARG A 35 -15.78 -10.10 6.41
C ARG A 35 -15.18 -8.72 6.26
N ARG A 36 -15.70 -7.90 5.34
CA ARG A 36 -15.20 -6.53 5.14
C ARG A 36 -16.29 -5.52 4.83
N ARG A 37 -16.03 -4.27 5.20
CA ARG A 37 -16.79 -3.08 4.82
C ARG A 37 -15.81 -1.92 4.57
N PRO A 38 -15.98 -1.14 3.49
CA PRO A 38 -16.93 -1.36 2.40
C PRO A 38 -16.55 -2.60 1.55
N LEU A 39 -17.46 -2.98 0.66
CA LEU A 39 -17.18 -4.02 -0.34
C LEU A 39 -15.90 -3.67 -1.15
N PRO A 40 -15.16 -4.67 -1.65
CA PRO A 40 -13.97 -4.43 -2.45
C PRO A 40 -14.23 -3.50 -3.62
N ASN A 41 -13.34 -2.52 -3.81
CA ASN A 41 -13.24 -1.82 -5.08
C ASN A 41 -12.74 -2.84 -6.13
N PRO A 42 -13.39 -3.00 -7.29
CA PRO A 42 -12.92 -3.88 -8.35
C PRO A 42 -11.54 -3.48 -8.91
N ARG A 43 -11.14 -2.22 -8.74
CA ARG A 43 -9.83 -1.71 -9.18
C ARG A 43 -8.79 -1.89 -8.08
N ASN A 44 -8.10 -3.03 -8.10
CA ASN A 44 -6.96 -3.25 -7.24
C ASN A 44 -5.75 -2.41 -7.68
N PRO A 45 -4.94 -1.92 -6.72
CA PRO A 45 -3.63 -1.36 -7.03
C PRO A 45 -2.72 -2.41 -7.67
N ARG A 46 -1.85 -2.01 -8.60
CA ARG A 46 -0.95 -2.95 -9.31
C ARG A 46 -0.03 -3.72 -8.37
N LEU A 47 0.31 -3.11 -7.24
CA LEU A 47 1.09 -3.73 -6.17
C LEU A 47 0.43 -5.03 -5.69
N LEU A 48 -0.89 -4.98 -5.47
CA LEU A 48 -1.64 -6.10 -4.94
C LEU A 48 -1.73 -7.23 -5.95
N ASP A 49 -1.94 -6.91 -7.23
CA ASP A 49 -1.97 -7.91 -8.29
C ASP A 49 -0.61 -8.63 -8.43
N ARG A 50 0.49 -7.87 -8.34
CA ARG A 50 1.85 -8.45 -8.36
C ARG A 50 2.09 -9.38 -7.18
N TYR A 51 1.70 -8.97 -5.97
CA TYR A 51 1.84 -9.83 -4.78
C TYR A 51 0.96 -11.07 -4.86
N ARG A 52 -0.27 -10.94 -5.36
CA ARG A 52 -1.16 -12.08 -5.58
C ARG A 52 -0.55 -13.08 -6.55
N GLN A 53 0.02 -12.64 -7.67
CA GLN A 53 0.69 -13.52 -8.63
C GLN A 53 1.84 -14.29 -7.97
N LEU A 54 2.71 -13.58 -7.24
CA LEU A 54 3.87 -14.19 -6.59
C LEU A 54 3.49 -15.18 -5.47
N LEU A 55 2.42 -14.89 -4.72
CA LEU A 55 1.95 -15.75 -3.63
C LEU A 55 1.25 -17.03 -4.13
N LEU A 56 0.70 -17.00 -5.35
CA LEU A 56 0.00 -18.15 -5.94
C LEU A 56 0.91 -18.98 -6.85
N ASP A 57 2.12 -18.50 -7.14
CA ASP A 57 3.09 -19.20 -7.96
C ASP A 57 3.87 -20.19 -7.09
N SER A 58 3.55 -21.48 -7.24
CA SER A 58 4.19 -22.57 -6.51
C SER A 58 5.65 -22.80 -6.91
N GLU A 59 6.10 -22.25 -8.04
CA GLU A 59 7.49 -22.38 -8.51
C GLU A 59 8.40 -21.34 -7.85
N VAL A 60 7.84 -20.28 -7.27
CA VAL A 60 8.61 -19.23 -6.59
C VAL A 60 9.01 -19.70 -5.19
N HIS A 61 10.30 -19.92 -5.01
CA HIS A 61 10.85 -20.25 -3.69
C HIS A 61 10.63 -19.11 -2.68
N HIS A 62 10.34 -19.44 -1.42
CA HIS A 62 9.99 -18.46 -0.38
C HIS A 62 11.04 -17.36 -0.16
N THR A 63 12.34 -17.67 -0.28
CA THR A 63 13.40 -16.64 -0.16
C THR A 63 13.37 -15.64 -1.31
N VAL A 64 13.02 -16.08 -2.52
CA VAL A 64 12.87 -15.23 -3.71
C VAL A 64 11.62 -14.38 -3.57
N LEU A 65 10.52 -14.97 -3.09
CA LEU A 65 9.29 -14.26 -2.76
C LEU A 65 9.57 -13.11 -1.78
N ASP A 66 10.24 -13.41 -0.66
CA ASP A 66 10.62 -12.44 0.36
C ASP A 66 11.49 -11.30 -0.18
N ALA A 67 12.52 -11.63 -0.96
CA ALA A 67 13.39 -10.65 -1.60
C ALA A 67 12.60 -9.77 -2.58
N THR A 68 11.69 -10.37 -3.35
CA THR A 68 10.85 -9.66 -4.31
C THR A 68 9.86 -8.73 -3.61
N ILE A 69 9.23 -9.15 -2.51
CA ILE A 69 8.34 -8.30 -1.70
C ILE A 69 9.11 -7.12 -1.12
N ARG A 70 10.30 -7.35 -0.55
CA ARG A 70 11.15 -6.27 0.00
C ARG A 70 11.54 -5.26 -1.08
N SER A 71 12.05 -5.74 -2.22
CA SER A 71 12.43 -4.88 -3.35
C SER A 71 11.25 -4.11 -3.92
N THR A 72 10.10 -4.77 -4.09
CA THR A 72 8.87 -4.12 -4.56
C THR A 72 8.44 -3.04 -3.59
N ARG A 73 8.52 -3.28 -2.28
CA ARG A 73 8.24 -2.27 -1.26
C ARG A 73 9.16 -1.06 -1.39
N GLU A 74 10.46 -1.25 -1.52
CA GLU A 74 11.38 -0.11 -1.69
C GLU A 74 11.07 0.70 -2.95
N HIS A 75 10.76 0.02 -4.05
CA HIS A 75 10.39 0.67 -5.31
C HIS A 75 9.11 1.52 -5.19
N TRP A 76 8.10 1.02 -4.47
CA TRP A 76 6.87 1.75 -4.23
C TRP A 76 7.04 2.92 -3.25
N VAL A 77 7.97 2.84 -2.28
CA VAL A 77 8.32 3.99 -1.43
C VAL A 77 8.97 5.08 -2.27
N SER A 78 9.87 4.72 -3.20
CA SER A 78 10.47 5.68 -4.12
C SER A 78 9.42 6.37 -5.00
N LYS A 79 8.41 5.63 -5.48
CA LYS A 79 7.26 6.22 -6.20
C LYS A 79 6.47 7.19 -5.31
N ALA A 80 6.17 6.81 -4.07
CA ALA A 80 5.46 7.68 -3.12
C ALA A 80 6.21 8.99 -2.86
N LYS A 81 7.54 8.92 -2.71
CA LYS A 81 8.45 10.08 -2.61
C LYS A 81 8.37 11.00 -3.83
N LEU A 82 8.46 10.46 -5.04
CA LEU A 82 8.36 11.23 -6.28
C LEU A 82 6.99 11.91 -6.43
N VAL A 83 5.91 11.18 -6.16
CA VAL A 83 4.56 11.76 -6.16
C VAL A 83 4.45 12.86 -5.11
N TYR A 84 5.03 12.68 -3.92
CA TYR A 84 4.99 13.69 -2.85
C TYR A 84 5.68 14.97 -3.29
N GLN A 85 6.90 14.86 -3.82
CA GLN A 85 7.68 15.98 -4.34
C GLN A 85 6.92 16.74 -5.42
N MET A 86 6.41 16.03 -6.43
CA MET A 86 5.68 16.63 -7.54
C MET A 86 4.36 17.28 -7.10
N SER A 87 3.63 16.67 -6.16
CA SER A 87 2.42 17.25 -5.58
C SER A 87 2.73 18.53 -4.80
N ARG A 88 3.77 18.55 -3.97
CA ARG A 88 4.21 19.76 -3.25
C ARG A 88 4.68 20.84 -4.22
N GLN A 89 5.42 20.48 -5.26
CA GLN A 89 5.89 21.42 -6.26
C GLN A 89 4.73 22.04 -7.03
N LYS A 90 3.72 21.26 -7.41
CA LYS A 90 2.50 21.77 -8.06
C LYS A 90 1.73 22.74 -7.17
N GLU A 91 1.67 22.50 -5.86
CA GLU A 91 1.01 23.40 -4.90
C GLU A 91 1.78 24.71 -4.72
N ILE A 92 3.11 24.67 -4.74
CA ILE A 92 3.98 25.83 -4.50
C ILE A 92 4.22 26.65 -5.77
N ILE A 93 4.21 26.02 -6.96
CA ILE A 93 4.50 26.63 -8.26
C ILE A 93 3.23 26.63 -9.12
N PRO A 94 2.43 27.73 -9.11
CA PRO A 94 1.15 27.79 -9.83
C PRO A 94 1.27 27.64 -11.35
N SER A 95 2.44 27.93 -11.94
CA SER A 95 2.71 27.78 -13.37
C SER A 95 2.95 26.32 -13.79
N MET A 96 3.02 25.38 -12.85
CA MET A 96 3.24 23.98 -13.14
C MET A 96 1.95 23.31 -13.66
N HIS A 97 1.84 23.18 -14.99
CA HIS A 97 0.70 22.55 -15.66
C HIS A 97 0.77 21.01 -15.66
N VAL A 98 0.73 20.40 -14.48
CA VAL A 98 0.55 18.94 -14.34
C VAL A 98 -0.90 18.63 -13.97
N SER A 99 -1.65 18.08 -14.93
CA SER A 99 -3.06 17.70 -14.71
C SER A 99 -3.18 16.60 -13.66
N ASN A 100 -2.33 15.58 -13.75
CA ASN A 100 -2.31 14.45 -12.83
C ASN A 100 -0.89 13.99 -12.50
N VAL A 101 -0.47 14.19 -11.25
CA VAL A 101 0.86 13.82 -10.75
C VAL A 101 1.11 12.31 -10.81
N PHE A 102 0.10 11.48 -10.56
CA PHE A 102 0.25 10.02 -10.54
C PHE A 102 0.64 9.46 -11.91
N ASN A 103 0.16 10.09 -12.99
CA ASN A 103 0.47 9.66 -14.36
C ASN A 103 1.87 10.09 -14.82
N VAL A 104 2.52 11.02 -14.13
CA VAL A 104 3.89 11.45 -14.45
C VAL A 104 4.91 10.44 -13.94
N VAL A 105 4.61 9.75 -12.83
CA VAL A 105 5.51 8.74 -12.27
C VAL A 105 5.35 7.43 -13.03
N ARG A 106 6.42 6.98 -13.68
CA ARG A 106 6.42 5.78 -14.53
C ARG A 106 5.87 4.56 -13.78
N GLY A 107 4.92 3.88 -14.40
CA GLY A 107 4.34 2.65 -13.86
C GLY A 107 3.41 2.86 -12.65
N CYS A 108 3.00 4.10 -12.39
CA CYS A 108 1.85 4.43 -11.55
C CYS A 108 0.64 4.77 -12.42
N SER A 109 -0.55 4.70 -11.84
CA SER A 109 -1.80 5.14 -12.42
C SER A 109 -2.78 5.56 -11.33
N GLU A 110 -3.93 6.12 -11.71
CA GLU A 110 -4.94 6.55 -10.72
C GLU A 110 -5.40 5.43 -9.78
N GLN A 111 -5.40 4.17 -10.23
CA GLN A 111 -5.77 3.03 -9.37
C GLN A 111 -4.78 2.78 -8.22
N ASP A 112 -3.58 3.36 -8.31
CA ASP A 112 -2.51 3.23 -7.33
C ASP A 112 -2.54 4.40 -6.32
N ARG A 113 -3.43 5.39 -6.52
CA ARG A 113 -3.54 6.61 -5.71
C ARG A 113 -3.60 6.30 -4.22
N ASP A 114 -4.54 5.47 -3.79
CA ASP A 114 -4.78 5.21 -2.36
C ASP A 114 -3.54 4.60 -1.67
N VAL A 115 -2.85 3.67 -2.34
CA VAL A 115 -1.61 3.07 -1.83
C VAL A 115 -0.51 4.10 -1.74
N LEU A 116 -0.33 4.92 -2.77
CA LEU A 116 0.72 5.94 -2.80
C LEU A 116 0.45 7.02 -1.75
N THR A 117 -0.79 7.48 -1.59
CA THR A 117 -1.19 8.42 -0.54
C THR A 117 -0.97 7.83 0.85
N PHE A 118 -1.39 6.58 1.09
CA PHE A 118 -1.12 5.90 2.36
C PHE A 118 0.39 5.84 2.67
N TRP A 119 1.23 5.58 1.66
CA TRP A 119 2.68 5.47 1.86
C TRP A 119 3.36 6.83 2.03
N GLN A 120 2.79 7.89 1.47
CA GLN A 120 3.25 9.25 1.71
C GLN A 120 3.08 9.66 3.18
N GLU A 121 2.01 9.20 3.83
CA GLU A 121 1.83 9.43 5.27
C GLU A 121 2.97 8.84 6.08
N GLY A 122 3.49 7.67 5.68
CA GLY A 122 4.64 7.01 6.28
C GLY A 122 6.01 7.60 5.97
N LEU A 123 6.12 8.65 5.13
CA LEU A 123 7.39 9.33 4.89
C LEU A 123 7.85 10.09 6.13
N SER A 124 9.15 10.08 6.41
CA SER A 124 9.69 10.75 7.60
C SER A 124 9.47 12.25 7.56
N LYS A 125 9.23 12.86 8.74
CA LYS A 125 9.04 14.30 8.89
C LYS A 125 10.22 15.09 8.29
N VAL A 126 11.44 14.68 8.60
CA VAL A 126 12.68 15.28 8.08
C VAL A 126 12.71 15.27 6.55
N TYR A 127 12.30 14.17 5.92
CA TYR A 127 12.23 14.10 4.46
C TYR A 127 11.18 15.08 3.89
N LYS A 128 9.98 15.12 4.49
CA LYS A 128 8.90 16.03 4.07
C LYS A 128 9.35 17.49 4.15
N GLU A 129 9.97 17.89 5.25
CA GLU A 129 10.51 19.24 5.46
C GLU A 129 11.62 19.58 4.46
N SER A 130 12.55 18.65 4.24
CA SER A 130 13.63 18.83 3.26
C SER A 130 13.09 19.08 1.85
N VAL A 131 12.05 18.36 1.42
CA VAL A 131 11.44 18.57 0.09
C VAL A 131 10.86 19.98 -0.04
N ILE A 132 10.13 20.45 0.97
CA ILE A 132 9.53 21.79 0.95
C ILE A 132 10.61 22.86 0.89
N ALA A 133 11.66 22.73 1.72
CA ALA A 133 12.80 23.65 1.73
C ALA A 133 13.49 23.70 0.36
N THR A 134 13.73 22.55 -0.27
CA THR A 134 14.35 22.48 -1.60
C THR A 134 13.49 23.16 -2.67
N ILE A 135 12.17 23.01 -2.64
CA ILE A 135 11.27 23.66 -3.62
C ILE A 135 11.33 25.18 -3.46
N HIS A 136 11.36 25.71 -2.23
CA HIS A 136 11.46 27.15 -1.98
C HIS A 136 12.81 27.76 -2.37
N GLN A 137 13.86 26.95 -2.51
CA GLN A 137 15.18 27.41 -2.95
C GLN A 137 15.31 27.49 -4.48
N LEU A 138 14.31 27.02 -5.25
CA LEU A 138 14.34 27.12 -6.70
C LEU A 138 14.21 28.59 -7.13
N PRO A 139 15.11 29.11 -7.98
CA PRO A 139 14.95 30.45 -8.55
C PRO A 139 13.67 30.50 -9.39
N HIS A 140 12.84 31.53 -9.15
CA HIS A 140 11.57 31.77 -9.85
C HIS A 140 11.78 32.19 -11.30
#